data_AF-A0A929H2N9-F1
#
_entry.id   AF-A0A929H2N9-F1
#
_cell.length_a   1.000
_cell.length_b   1.000
_cell.length_c   1.000
_cell.angle_alpha   90.00
_cell.angle_beta   90.00
_cell.angle_gamma   90.00
#
_symmetry.space_group_name_H-M   'P 1'
#
loop_
_entity.id
_entity.type
_entity.pdbx_description
1 polymer ?
#
loop_
_entity_poly.entity_id
_entity_poly.type
_entity_poly.pdbx_seq_one_letter_code
_entity_poly.pdbx_strand_id
1 'polypeptide(L)'
;MPYALTFPLQPEESKPLPPYPGRALHALFYQWLALGDYSLSTKVHDESGPRPFTVSPLYRIDGQPTLRLTLLDDDLWPALERGISLTPTVEVMGRPLAL
;
A
#
# COMPACT_ATOMS: atom_id res chain seq x y z
N MET A 1 17.49 6.34 -0.47
CA MET A 1 17.64 4.89 -0.74
C MET A 1 16.27 4.29 -1.04
N PRO A 2 16.07 3.66 -2.21
CA PRO A 2 14.77 3.10 -2.54
C PRO A 2 14.40 1.94 -1.60
N TYR A 3 13.18 1.95 -1.06
CA TYR A 3 12.64 0.88 -0.21
C TYR A 3 11.76 -0.07 -1.02
N ALA A 4 11.84 -1.37 -0.71
CA ALA A 4 10.92 -2.37 -1.24
C ALA A 4 10.23 -3.10 -0.08
N LEU A 5 8.94 -2.83 0.10
CA LEU A 5 8.13 -3.39 1.17
C LEU A 5 7.27 -4.52 0.60
N THR A 6 7.25 -5.66 1.28
CA THR A 6 6.53 -6.85 0.82
C THR A 6 5.66 -7.37 1.96
N PHE A 7 4.35 -7.43 1.72
CA PHE A 7 3.35 -7.84 2.70
C PHE A 7 2.73 -9.16 2.23
N PRO A 8 3.07 -10.29 2.88
CA PRO A 8 2.36 -11.55 2.64
C PRO A 8 0.95 -11.44 3.26
N LEU A 9 -0.07 -11.66 2.45
CA LEU A 9 -1.48 -11.59 2.87
C LEU A 9 -2.00 -12.98 3.14
N GLN A 10 -2.94 -13.16 4.07
CA GLN A 10 -3.47 -14.50 4.33
C GLN A 10 -4.17 -15.06 3.08
N PRO A 11 -4.00 -16.37 2.75
CA PRO A 11 -4.56 -16.95 1.52
C PRO A 11 -6.07 -16.76 1.36
N GLU A 12 -6.81 -16.75 2.47
CA GLU A 12 -8.27 -16.53 2.50
C GLU A 12 -8.65 -15.11 2.06
N GLU A 13 -7.80 -14.11 2.33
CA GLU A 13 -8.01 -12.70 2.00
C GLU A 13 -7.87 -12.44 0.48
N SER A 14 -7.18 -13.33 -0.24
CA SER A 14 -6.99 -13.20 -1.70
C SER A 14 -8.11 -13.78 -2.56
N LYS A 15 -9.02 -14.57 -1.98
CA LYS A 15 -9.86 -15.50 -2.76
C LYS A 15 -11.15 -14.91 -3.37
N PRO A 16 -11.44 -13.59 -3.29
CA PRO A 16 -12.35 -13.01 -4.26
C PRO A 16 -12.03 -11.56 -4.62
N LEU A 17 -10.76 -11.13 -4.61
CA LEU A 17 -10.47 -9.76 -5.02
C LEU A 17 -10.89 -9.57 -6.48
N PRO A 18 -11.66 -8.51 -6.78
CA PRO A 18 -12.15 -8.29 -8.12
C PRO A 18 -10.98 -8.11 -9.08
N PRO A 19 -11.16 -8.34 -10.39
CA PRO A 19 -10.09 -8.44 -11.38
C PRO A 19 -9.16 -7.21 -11.49
N TYR A 20 -9.46 -6.09 -10.81
CA TYR A 20 -8.67 -4.86 -10.85
C TYR A 20 -8.55 -4.18 -9.45
N PRO A 21 -7.91 -4.81 -8.45
CA PRO A 21 -7.80 -4.22 -7.11
C PRO A 21 -6.81 -3.05 -7.07
N GLY A 22 -6.05 -2.81 -8.16
CA GLY A 22 -4.97 -1.81 -8.20
C GLY A 22 -5.39 -0.41 -7.75
N ARG A 23 -6.61 0.03 -8.09
CA ARG A 23 -7.12 1.33 -7.60
C ARG A 23 -7.35 1.34 -6.09
N ALA A 24 -7.87 0.25 -5.54
CA ALA A 24 -8.11 0.12 -4.10
C ALA A 24 -6.79 0.02 -3.33
N LEU A 25 -5.81 -0.72 -3.85
CA LEU A 25 -4.47 -0.80 -3.26
C LEU A 25 -3.72 0.54 -3.33
N HIS A 26 -3.88 1.27 -4.43
CA HIS A 26 -3.33 2.61 -4.56
C HIS A 26 -3.99 3.59 -3.58
N ALA A 27 -5.31 3.49 -3.40
CA ALA A 27 -6.02 4.25 -2.38
C ALA A 27 -5.55 3.90 -0.96
N LEU A 28 -5.32 2.61 -0.68
CA LEU A 28 -4.78 2.13 0.59
C LEU A 28 -3.39 2.74 0.89
N PHE A 29 -2.51 2.81 -0.11
CA PHE A 29 -1.22 3.48 0.02
C PHE A 29 -1.39 4.94 0.49
N TYR A 30 -2.27 5.71 -0.15
CA TYR A 30 -2.54 7.09 0.27
C TYR A 30 -3.22 7.16 1.64
N GLN A 31 -4.07 6.20 2.00
CA GLN A 31 -4.68 6.14 3.32
C GLN A 31 -3.60 5.96 4.41
N TRP A 32 -2.65 5.04 4.23
CA TRP A 32 -1.53 4.90 5.15
C TRP A 32 -0.67 6.16 5.20
N LEU A 33 -0.34 6.72 4.03
CA LEU A 33 0.48 7.92 3.95
C LEU A 33 -0.19 9.09 4.70
N ALA A 34 -1.49 9.29 4.49
CA ALA A 34 -2.29 10.33 5.15
C ALA A 34 -2.41 10.13 6.67
N LEU A 35 -2.50 8.88 7.13
CA LEU A 35 -2.53 8.55 8.56
C LEU A 35 -1.20 8.87 9.25
N GLY A 36 -0.07 8.68 8.56
CA GLY A 36 1.24 9.02 9.10
C GLY A 36 1.60 10.50 8.98
N ASP A 37 1.26 11.11 7.85
CA ASP A 37 1.44 12.52 7.50
C ASP A 37 0.47 12.95 6.38
N TYR A 38 -0.60 13.64 6.78
CA TYR A 38 -1.62 14.14 5.85
C TYR A 38 -1.05 15.13 4.82
N SER A 39 -0.16 16.03 5.24
CA SER A 39 0.37 17.07 4.35
C SER A 39 1.26 16.46 3.27
N LEU A 40 2.09 15.47 3.63
CA LEU A 40 2.90 14.72 2.68
C LEU A 40 2.01 13.96 1.69
N SER A 41 0.96 13.30 2.17
CA SER A 41 0.01 12.59 1.31
C SER A 41 -0.62 13.50 0.26
N THR A 42 -1.10 14.69 0.65
CA THR A 42 -1.66 15.68 -0.28
C THR A 42 -0.61 16.15 -1.28
N LYS A 43 0.60 16.49 -0.83
CA LYS A 43 1.70 16.90 -1.72
C LYS A 43 1.98 15.81 -2.76
N VAL A 44 2.18 14.57 -2.32
CA VAL A 44 2.50 13.44 -3.19
C VAL A 44 1.36 13.12 -4.17
N HIS A 45 0.11 13.36 -3.78
CA HIS A 45 -1.07 13.17 -4.63
C HIS A 45 -1.21 14.27 -5.69
N ASP A 46 -0.94 15.53 -5.33
CA ASP A 46 -1.20 16.69 -6.18
C ASP A 46 -0.02 17.02 -7.10
N GLU A 47 1.19 16.56 -6.75
CA GLU A 47 2.38 16.78 -7.56
C GLU A 47 2.22 16.19 -8.97
N SER A 48 2.56 16.98 -9.97
CA SER A 48 2.53 16.56 -11.38
C SER A 48 3.80 15.80 -11.74
N GLY A 49 3.67 14.73 -12.51
CA GLY A 49 4.80 13.95 -13.01
C GLY A 49 4.79 12.51 -12.49
N PRO A 50 5.91 11.78 -12.64
CA PRO A 50 6.03 10.42 -12.14
C PRO A 50 5.86 10.37 -10.62
N ARG A 51 5.05 9.44 -10.12
CA ARG A 51 4.91 9.22 -8.68
C ARG A 51 6.22 8.66 -8.10
N PRO A 52 6.68 9.12 -6.93
CA PRO A 52 7.89 8.61 -6.28
C PRO A 52 7.68 7.25 -5.60
N PHE A 53 6.73 6.44 -6.08
CA PHE A 53 6.43 5.11 -5.56
C PHE A 53 5.78 4.24 -6.63
N THR A 54 5.75 2.93 -6.38
CA THR A 54 4.93 1.99 -7.14
C THR A 54 4.13 1.11 -6.20
N VAL A 55 2.92 0.75 -6.62
CA VAL A 55 2.06 -0.23 -5.95
C VAL A 55 1.90 -1.38 -6.93
N SER A 56 2.37 -2.57 -6.58
CA SER A 56 2.16 -3.73 -7.43
C SER A 56 0.69 -4.13 -7.44
N PRO A 57 0.19 -4.75 -8.52
CA PRO A 57 -0.96 -5.65 -8.41
C PRO A 57 -0.67 -6.70 -7.33
N LEU A 58 -1.71 -7.35 -6.81
CA LEU A 58 -1.48 -8.55 -6.02
C LEU A 58 -0.96 -9.65 -6.92
N TYR A 59 0.09 -10.31 -6.46
CA TYR A 59 0.65 -11.48 -7.10
C TYR A 59 0.85 -12.58 -6.06
N ARG A 60 1.28 -13.76 -6.49
CA ARG A 60 1.55 -14.88 -5.58
C ARG A 60 3.04 -15.22 -5.60
N ILE A 61 3.59 -15.49 -4.43
CA ILE A 61 4.92 -16.08 -4.23
C ILE A 61 4.67 -17.41 -3.52
N ASP A 62 5.05 -18.54 -4.12
CA ASP A 62 4.84 -19.89 -3.57
C ASP A 62 3.39 -20.17 -3.12
N GLY A 63 2.43 -19.63 -3.86
CA GLY A 63 0.99 -19.74 -3.55
C GLY A 63 0.48 -18.73 -2.53
N GLN A 64 1.36 -18.05 -1.78
CA GLN A 64 1.02 -16.98 -0.85
C GLN A 64 0.69 -15.69 -1.62
N PRO A 65 -0.47 -15.06 -1.42
CA PRO A 65 -0.77 -13.75 -1.98
C PRO A 65 0.11 -12.66 -1.35
N THR A 66 0.59 -11.73 -2.16
CA THR A 66 1.58 -10.74 -1.76
C THR A 66 1.27 -9.38 -2.37
N LEU A 67 1.33 -8.34 -1.53
CA LEU A 67 1.36 -6.94 -1.93
C LEU A 67 2.81 -6.43 -1.87
N ARG A 68 3.24 -5.69 -2.89
CA ARG A 68 4.54 -5.02 -2.89
C ARG A 68 4.40 -3.53 -3.15
N LEU A 69 5.10 -2.75 -2.33
CA LEU A 69 5.28 -1.31 -2.50
C LEU A 69 6.76 -1.03 -2.76
N THR A 70 7.05 -0.11 -3.68
CA THR A 70 8.40 0.45 -3.83
C THR A 70 8.35 1.94 -3.59
N LEU A 71 9.25 2.46 -2.76
CA LEU A 71 9.39 3.90 -2.49
C LEU A 71 10.68 4.37 -3.14
N LEU A 72 10.61 5.45 -3.91
CA LEU A 72 11.74 6.06 -4.62
C LEU A 72 12.19 7.38 -3.98
N ASP A 73 11.41 7.87 -3.02
CA ASP A 73 11.69 9.04 -2.19
C ASP A 73 11.73 8.61 -0.71
N ASP A 74 12.76 9.07 -0.02
CA ASP A 74 13.07 8.69 1.36
C ASP A 74 12.09 9.32 2.35
N ASP A 75 11.49 10.45 1.98
CA ASP A 75 10.50 11.15 2.81
C ASP A 75 9.21 10.32 2.99
N LEU A 76 8.95 9.34 2.11
CA LEU A 76 7.73 8.53 2.16
C LEU A 76 7.75 7.48 3.27
N TRP A 77 8.92 6.91 3.57
CA TRP A 77 8.99 5.76 4.48
C TRP A 77 8.54 6.09 5.91
N PRO A 78 9.01 7.17 6.57
CA PRO A 78 8.62 7.47 7.94
C PRO A 78 7.10 7.69 8.11
N ALA A 79 6.45 8.32 7.13
CA ALA A 79 5.01 8.52 7.15
C ALA A 79 4.26 7.20 6.90
N LEU A 80 4.70 6.41 5.93
CA LEU A 80 4.07 5.13 5.63
C LEU A 80 4.19 4.12 6.78
N GLU A 81 5.38 4.01 7.38
CA GLU A 81 5.65 3.17 8.55
C GLU A 81 4.69 3.53 9.71
N ARG A 82 4.55 4.82 10.00
CA ARG A 82 3.61 5.30 11.02
C ARG A 82 2.17 4.93 10.68
N GLY A 83 1.72 5.18 9.45
CA GLY A 83 0.36 4.84 9.01
C GLY A 83 0.03 3.35 9.12
N ILE A 84 0.97 2.49 8.71
CA ILE A 84 0.85 1.02 8.84
C ILE A 84 0.77 0.63 10.32
N SER A 85 1.64 1.18 11.17
CA SER A 85 1.65 0.86 12.61
C SER A 85 0.33 1.18 13.33
N LEU A 86 -0.42 2.17 12.83
CA LEU A 86 -1.72 2.57 13.37
C LEU A 86 -2.88 1.71 12.83
N THR A 87 -2.63 0.86 11.84
CA THR A 87 -3.64 0.07 11.15
C THR A 87 -3.24 -1.40 11.06
N PRO A 88 -3.29 -2.15 12.18
CA PRO A 88 -2.95 -3.59 12.19
C PRO A 88 -3.87 -4.44 11.29
N THR A 89 -5.05 -3.90 10.96
CA THR A 89 -5.97 -4.44 9.97
C THR A 89 -6.47 -3.30 9.09
N VAL A 90 -6.48 -3.48 7.78
CA VAL A 90 -7.03 -2.51 6.84
C VAL A 90 -8.10 -3.12 5.97
N GLU A 91 -9.12 -2.34 5.62
CA GLU A 91 -10.14 -2.82 4.68
C GLU A 91 -9.84 -2.40 3.25
N VAL A 92 -9.76 -3.38 2.35
CA VAL A 92 -9.64 -3.17 0.91
C VAL A 92 -10.90 -3.68 0.24
N MET A 93 -11.70 -2.77 -0.33
CA MET A 93 -12.97 -3.09 -1.00
C MET A 93 -13.97 -3.85 -0.08
N GLY A 94 -14.05 -3.44 1.19
CA GLY A 94 -14.96 -4.02 2.19
C GLY A 94 -14.49 -5.37 2.75
N ARG A 95 -13.19 -5.65 2.70
CA ARG A 95 -12.59 -6.88 3.22
C ARG A 95 -11.35 -6.57 4.07
N PRO A 96 -11.22 -7.15 5.26
CA PRO A 96 -10.04 -6.97 6.07
C PRO A 96 -8.82 -7.61 5.40
N LEU A 97 -7.68 -6.97 5.58
CA LEU A 97 -6.36 -7.37 5.17
C LEU A 97 -5.47 -7.16 6.39
N ALA A 98 -5.01 -8.26 6.98
CA ALA A 98 -4.07 -8.24 8.09
C ALA A 98 -2.66 -7.94 7.56
N LEU A 99 -1.94 -7.05 8.25
CA LEU A 99 -0.58 -6.60 7.91
C LEU A 99 0.45 -7.15 8.89
#